data_AF-A0A920PN77-F1
#
_entry.id   AF-A0A920PN77-F1
#
_cell.length_a   1.000
_cell.length_b   1.000
_cell.length_c   1.000
_cell.angle_alpha   90.00
_cell.angle_beta   90.00
_cell.angle_gamma   90.00
#
_symmetry.space_group_name_H-M   'P 1'
#
loop_
_entity.id
_entity.type
_entity.pdbx_description
1 polymer ?
#
loop_
_entity_poly.entity_id
_entity_poly.type
_entity_poly.pdbx_seq_one_letter_code
_entity_poly.pdbx_strand_id
1 'polypeptide(L)'
;MGDCAFGALAMMLPEKVGAASDGGNSGPSIGGYDRPGTHLFFLILPFGSWGGRPLGGWSPGNSNMFANMASQSVELIESQNPLRFPRYELIADRAGAGKYRGGVPYRRTIVFLR
;
A
#
# COMPACT_ATOMS: atom_id res chain seq x y z
N MET A 1 -3.97 -2.29 -16.11
CA MET A 1 -5.19 -2.14 -16.94
C MET A 1 -6.18 -1.17 -16.30
N GLY A 2 -6.50 -1.32 -15.01
CA GLY A 2 -7.39 -0.38 -14.31
C GLY A 2 -6.95 1.08 -14.37
N ASP A 3 -5.66 1.36 -14.19
CA ASP A 3 -5.16 2.74 -14.21
C ASP A 3 -5.30 3.40 -15.60
N CYS A 4 -5.09 2.65 -16.67
CA CYS A 4 -5.30 3.14 -18.04
C CYS A 4 -6.78 3.46 -18.30
N ALA A 5 -7.70 2.64 -17.77
CA ALA A 5 -9.13 2.89 -17.89
C ALA A 5 -9.54 4.16 -17.11
N PHE A 6 -9.05 4.35 -15.89
CA PHE A 6 -9.26 5.58 -15.12
C PHE A 6 -8.65 6.80 -15.83
N GLY A 7 -7.47 6.67 -16.43
CA GLY A 7 -6.86 7.72 -17.25
C GLY A 7 -7.73 8.11 -18.45
N ALA A 8 -8.26 7.13 -19.20
CA ALA A 8 -9.16 7.39 -20.32
C ALA A 8 -10.48 8.03 -19.88
N LEU A 9 -11.09 7.52 -18.79
CA LEU A 9 -12.33 8.07 -18.24
C LEU A 9 -12.15 9.47 -17.65
N ALA A 10 -10.98 9.78 -17.09
CA ALA A 10 -10.66 11.13 -16.61
C ALA A 10 -10.63 12.16 -17.74
N MET A 11 -10.27 11.76 -18.97
CA MET A 11 -10.36 12.64 -20.14
C MET A 11 -11.82 12.89 -20.57
N MET A 12 -12.71 11.91 -20.38
CA MET A 12 -14.12 12.03 -20.76
C MET A 12 -14.98 12.74 -19.69
N LEU A 13 -14.69 12.51 -18.42
CA LEU A 13 -15.47 12.99 -17.26
C LEU A 13 -14.56 13.61 -16.18
N PRO A 14 -13.85 14.71 -16.49
CA PRO A 14 -12.81 15.27 -15.63
C PRO A 14 -13.32 15.78 -14.27
N GLU A 15 -14.62 16.08 -14.15
CA GLU A 15 -15.22 16.54 -12.89
C GLU A 15 -15.70 15.39 -11.99
N LYS A 16 -15.71 14.15 -12.50
CA LYS A 16 -16.23 12.98 -11.77
C LYS A 16 -15.18 11.93 -11.49
N VAL A 17 -14.20 11.77 -12.37
CA VAL A 17 -13.21 10.69 -12.31
C VAL A 17 -11.92 11.20 -11.69
N GLY A 18 -11.46 10.52 -10.64
CA GLY A 18 -10.16 10.80 -10.01
C GLY A 18 -8.99 10.17 -10.77
N ALA A 19 -7.78 10.59 -10.41
CA ALA A 19 -6.59 9.91 -10.87
C ALA A 19 -6.55 8.47 -10.36
N ALA A 20 -5.79 7.65 -11.07
CA ALA A 20 -5.69 6.23 -10.82
C ALA A 20 -5.02 5.88 -9.47
N SER A 21 -4.99 4.60 -9.16
CA SER A 21 -4.39 4.05 -7.94
C SER A 21 -2.87 3.94 -8.04
N ASP A 22 -2.26 3.34 -7.02
CA ASP A 22 -0.85 2.97 -6.93
C ASP A 22 -0.38 1.88 -7.92
N GLY A 23 -1.25 1.40 -8.82
CA GLY A 23 -0.90 0.39 -9.83
C GLY A 23 -1.10 -1.05 -9.41
N GLY A 24 -1.62 -1.27 -8.19
CA GLY A 24 -1.88 -2.60 -7.64
C GLY A 24 -1.15 -2.82 -6.31
N ASN A 25 -1.64 -3.77 -5.51
CA ASN A 25 -0.98 -4.13 -4.27
C ASN A 25 0.27 -4.96 -4.58
N SER A 26 1.41 -4.53 -4.03
CA SER A 26 2.59 -5.39 -4.00
C SER A 26 2.41 -6.47 -2.94
N GLY A 27 2.96 -7.66 -3.17
CA GLY A 27 2.89 -8.78 -2.22
C GLY A 27 4.25 -9.40 -1.90
N PRO A 28 5.14 -8.69 -1.16
CA PRO A 28 6.38 -9.30 -0.70
C PRO A 28 6.10 -10.54 0.15
N SER A 29 6.58 -11.68 -0.31
CA SER A 29 6.53 -12.94 0.41
C SER A 29 7.91 -13.27 0.97
N ILE A 30 7.95 -13.70 2.21
CA ILE A 30 9.13 -14.09 2.96
C ILE A 30 8.97 -15.57 3.31
N GLY A 31 9.86 -16.40 2.80
CA GLY A 31 9.93 -17.82 3.10
C GLY A 31 11.24 -18.19 3.79
N GLY A 32 11.22 -19.14 4.71
CA GLY A 32 12.42 -19.60 5.39
C GLY A 32 12.17 -20.69 6.41
N TYR A 33 13.11 -20.84 7.33
CA TYR A 33 13.02 -21.75 8.47
C TYR A 33 13.30 -20.97 9.75
N ASP A 34 12.38 -21.04 10.72
CA ASP A 34 12.60 -20.40 12.04
C ASP A 34 13.40 -21.31 12.99
N ARG A 35 13.10 -22.61 12.96
CA ARG A 35 13.79 -23.67 13.72
C ARG A 35 14.03 -24.87 12.81
N PRO A 36 14.97 -25.77 13.14
CA PRO A 36 15.14 -27.01 12.39
C PRO A 36 13.78 -27.73 12.22
N GLY A 37 13.36 -27.93 10.97
CA GLY A 37 12.09 -28.57 10.63
C GLY A 37 10.84 -27.68 10.70
N THR A 38 10.95 -26.39 11.04
CA THR A 38 9.82 -25.45 11.05
C THR A 38 9.91 -24.49 9.87
N HIS A 39 8.97 -24.60 8.93
CA HIS A 39 8.85 -23.67 7.80
C HIS A 39 8.18 -22.37 8.26
N LEU A 40 8.74 -21.25 7.80
CA LEU A 40 8.15 -19.93 7.92
C LEU A 40 7.68 -19.48 6.54
N PHE A 41 6.44 -19.03 6.44
CA PHE A 41 5.93 -18.31 5.28
C PHE A 41 5.14 -17.11 5.76
N PHE A 42 5.54 -15.92 5.31
CA PHE A 42 4.90 -14.67 5.64
C PHE A 42 4.70 -13.84 4.38
N LEU A 43 3.45 -13.52 4.06
CA LEU A 43 3.10 -12.60 2.98
C LEU A 43 2.60 -11.30 3.61
N ILE A 44 3.20 -10.18 3.20
CA ILE A 44 2.67 -8.87 3.51
C ILE A 44 2.08 -8.26 2.24
N LEU A 45 0.94 -7.60 2.40
CA LEU A 45 0.30 -6.81 1.35
C LEU A 45 0.40 -5.33 1.73
N PRO A 46 1.50 -4.64 1.41
CA PRO A 46 1.55 -3.19 1.50
C PRO A 46 0.54 -2.58 0.53
N PHE A 47 -0.45 -1.90 1.08
CA PHE A 47 -1.31 -0.97 0.37
C PHE A 47 -0.55 0.32 0.05
N GLY A 48 -0.88 1.02 -1.02
CA GLY A 48 -0.32 2.33 -1.28
C GLY A 48 -1.33 3.45 -0.99
N SER A 49 -1.65 4.18 -2.04
CA SER A 49 -2.44 5.40 -1.98
C SER A 49 -3.14 5.65 -3.31
N TRP A 50 -4.21 6.44 -3.31
CA TRP A 50 -4.93 6.82 -4.53
C TRP A 50 -4.49 8.18 -5.04
N GLY A 51 -4.52 8.38 -6.35
CA GLY A 51 -4.28 9.67 -6.99
C GLY A 51 -5.45 10.64 -6.78
N GLY A 52 -5.16 11.94 -6.71
CA GLY A 52 -6.14 13.01 -6.38
C GLY A 52 -7.45 12.96 -7.20
N ARG A 53 -8.57 13.39 -6.61
CA ARG A 53 -9.88 13.43 -7.28
C ARG A 53 -10.45 14.85 -7.35
N PRO A 54 -11.42 15.12 -8.25
CA PRO A 54 -12.04 16.44 -8.41
C PRO A 54 -12.69 17.01 -7.14
N LEU A 55 -13.08 16.13 -6.21
CA LEU A 55 -13.71 16.45 -4.94
C LEU A 55 -12.71 16.56 -3.77
N GLY A 56 -11.40 16.58 -4.04
CA GLY A 56 -10.35 16.77 -3.03
C GLY A 56 -9.17 15.78 -3.13
N GLY A 57 -8.17 16.00 -2.28
CA GLY A 57 -7.07 15.04 -2.13
C GLY A 57 -7.53 13.74 -1.45
N TRP A 58 -6.65 12.74 -1.44
CA TRP A 58 -6.93 11.46 -0.79
C TRP A 58 -6.14 11.22 0.49
N SER A 59 -6.71 10.35 1.33
CA SER A 59 -6.07 9.83 2.53
C SER A 59 -4.99 8.80 2.17
N PRO A 60 -3.89 8.74 2.94
CA PRO A 60 -2.87 7.70 2.81
C PRO A 60 -3.38 6.32 3.24
N GLY A 61 -2.69 5.26 2.85
CA GLY A 61 -2.86 3.92 3.42
C GLY A 61 -4.12 3.16 2.99
N ASN A 62 -4.73 3.55 1.88
CA ASN A 62 -5.88 2.84 1.30
C ASN A 62 -5.42 1.67 0.45
N SER A 63 -6.17 0.56 0.50
CA SER A 63 -6.00 -0.55 -0.44
C SER A 63 -6.21 -0.07 -1.88
N ASN A 64 -5.57 -0.73 -2.83
CA ASN A 64 -5.80 -0.49 -4.25
C ASN A 64 -7.31 -0.37 -4.58
N MET A 65 -7.70 0.51 -5.51
CA MET A 65 -9.12 0.79 -5.83
C MET A 65 -9.94 -0.45 -6.24
N PHE A 66 -9.29 -1.52 -6.66
CA PHE A 66 -9.92 -2.80 -7.04
C PHE A 66 -9.89 -3.85 -5.92
N ALA A 67 -9.49 -3.49 -4.71
CA ALA A 67 -9.43 -4.37 -3.55
C ALA A 67 -10.01 -3.70 -2.30
N ASN A 68 -10.67 -4.48 -1.45
CA ASN A 68 -11.09 -4.04 -0.13
C ASN A 68 -10.29 -4.78 0.93
N MET A 69 -9.15 -4.23 1.29
CA MET A 69 -8.23 -4.85 2.25
C MET A 69 -7.72 -3.83 3.27
N ALA A 70 -7.42 -4.32 4.47
CA ALA A 70 -6.88 -3.55 5.58
C ALA A 70 -5.49 -4.05 5.96
N SER A 71 -4.69 -3.16 6.55
CA SER A 71 -3.39 -3.51 7.12
C SER A 71 -3.54 -4.43 8.30
N GLN A 72 -2.81 -5.54 8.26
CA GLN A 72 -2.60 -6.39 9.43
C GLN A 72 -1.85 -5.59 10.50
N SER A 73 -2.23 -5.79 11.77
CA SER A 73 -1.58 -5.17 12.92
C SER A 73 -0.12 -5.63 13.02
N VAL A 74 0.77 -4.69 13.32
CA VAL A 74 2.20 -4.99 13.49
C VAL A 74 2.40 -5.91 14.68
N GLU A 75 1.70 -5.67 15.78
CA GLU A 75 1.73 -6.49 16.99
C GLU A 75 1.37 -7.95 16.70
N LEU A 76 0.33 -8.16 15.88
CA LEU A 76 -0.06 -9.51 15.46
C LEU A 76 1.04 -10.17 14.61
N ILE A 77 1.58 -9.45 13.64
CA ILE A 77 2.63 -10.00 12.77
C ILE A 77 3.87 -10.39 13.57
N GLU A 78 4.34 -9.50 14.45
CA GLU A 78 5.52 -9.74 15.29
C GLU A 78 5.29 -10.88 16.31
N SER A 79 4.05 -11.08 16.76
CA SER A 79 3.72 -12.17 17.68
C SER A 79 3.74 -13.56 17.03
N GLN A 80 3.53 -13.63 15.71
CA GLN A 80 3.37 -14.89 14.96
C GLN A 80 4.60 -15.24 14.12
N ASN A 81 5.50 -14.29 13.87
CA ASN A 81 6.63 -14.43 12.96
C ASN A 81 7.91 -13.90 13.60
N PRO A 82 9.10 -14.44 13.26
CA PRO A 82 10.40 -13.95 13.74
C PRO A 82 10.83 -12.66 13.00
N LEU A 83 9.91 -11.70 12.87
CA LEU A 83 10.07 -10.44 12.17
C LEU A 83 9.83 -9.28 13.13
N ARG A 84 10.43 -8.13 12.83
CA ARG A 84 10.17 -6.89 13.56
C ARG A 84 10.02 -5.71 12.61
N PHE A 85 9.16 -4.76 12.98
CA PHE A 85 8.83 -3.56 12.22
C PHE A 85 9.35 -2.31 12.94
N PRO A 86 10.65 -1.99 12.85
CA PRO A 86 11.22 -0.81 13.50
C PRO A 86 10.68 0.52 12.98
N ARG A 87 10.05 0.54 11.79
CA ARG A 87 9.45 1.75 11.22
C ARG A 87 8.14 1.41 10.54
N TYR A 88 7.11 2.17 10.87
CA TYR A 88 5.89 2.25 10.10
C TYR A 88 5.41 3.71 10.11
N GLU A 89 5.68 4.43 9.02
CA GLU A 89 5.51 5.89 8.98
C GLU A 89 5.07 6.37 7.60
N LEU A 90 4.36 7.51 7.57
CA LEU A 90 4.07 8.21 6.31
C LEU A 90 5.34 8.88 5.79
N ILE A 91 5.56 8.83 4.48
CA ILE A 91 6.71 9.49 3.85
C ILE A 91 6.26 10.88 3.39
N ALA A 92 6.56 11.89 4.20
CA ALA A 92 6.23 13.29 3.91
C ALA A 92 6.71 13.72 2.51
N ASP A 93 5.95 14.61 1.88
CA ASP A 93 6.25 15.25 0.59
C ASP A 93 6.48 14.27 -0.59
N ARG A 94 5.96 13.05 -0.48
CA ARG A 94 6.00 12.04 -1.56
C ARG A 94 4.64 11.74 -2.18
N ALA A 95 3.60 12.51 -1.86
CA ALA A 95 2.32 12.40 -2.54
C ALA A 95 2.45 12.85 -4.01
N GLY A 96 1.68 12.22 -4.91
CA GLY A 96 1.57 12.66 -6.29
C GLY A 96 1.09 14.11 -6.38
N ALA A 97 1.84 14.96 -7.08
CA ALA A 97 1.52 16.36 -7.27
C ALA A 97 0.33 16.55 -8.23
N GLY A 98 -0.45 17.62 -8.03
CA GLY A 98 -1.59 17.97 -8.86
C GLY A 98 -2.49 19.01 -8.17
N LYS A 99 -3.53 19.48 -8.88
CA LYS A 99 -4.55 20.40 -8.31
C LYS A 99 -5.14 19.85 -7.01
N TYR A 100 -5.36 18.54 -6.98
CA TYR A 100 -5.66 17.78 -5.77
C TYR A 100 -4.54 16.76 -5.57
N ARG A 101 -3.85 16.84 -4.43
CA ARG A 101 -2.76 15.90 -4.14
C ARG A 101 -3.26 14.47 -4.02
N GLY A 102 -2.44 13.51 -4.43
CA GLY A 102 -2.64 12.11 -4.10
C GLY A 102 -2.53 11.83 -2.59
N GLY A 103 -2.81 10.59 -2.21
CA GLY A 103 -2.48 10.09 -0.87
C GLY A 103 -0.97 10.00 -0.68
N VAL A 104 -0.54 10.12 0.57
CA VAL A 104 0.88 10.03 0.95
C VAL A 104 1.26 8.55 1.04
N PRO A 105 2.38 8.10 0.45
CA PRO A 105 2.84 6.73 0.63
C PRO A 105 3.36 6.52 2.05
N TYR A 106 3.47 5.27 2.48
CA TYR A 106 4.11 4.93 3.75
C TYR A 106 5.29 4.00 3.56
N ARG A 107 6.19 4.00 4.53
CA ARG A 107 7.33 3.10 4.63
C ARG A 107 7.09 2.11 5.75
N ARG A 108 7.33 0.83 5.46
CA ARG A 108 7.55 -0.20 6.47
C ARG A 108 8.95 -0.74 6.33
N THR A 109 9.71 -0.72 7.41
CA THR A 109 11.00 -1.43 7.48
C THR A 109 10.76 -2.73 8.22
N ILE A 110 11.22 -3.83 7.65
CA ILE A 110 11.11 -5.16 8.23
C ILE A 110 12.54 -5.66 8.47
N VAL A 111 12.80 -6.16 9.66
CA VAL A 111 14.06 -6.82 10.01
C VAL A 111 13.78 -8.23 10.47
N PHE A 112 14.69 -9.14 10.11
CA PHE A 112 14.68 -10.50 10.60
C PHE A 112 15.35 -10.54 11.98
N LEU A 113 14.77 -11.31 12.89
CA LEU A 113 15.35 -11.47 14.23
C LEU A 113 16.36 -12.64 14.29
N ARG A 114 16.50 -13.40 13.21
CA ARG A 114 17.49 -14.48 13.02
C ARG A 114 17.90 -14.58 11.56
#